data_AF-A0A7C2BDR2-F1
#
_entry.id   AF-A0A7C2BDR2-F1
#
_cell.length_a   1.000
_cell.length_b   1.000
_cell.length_c   1.000
_cell.angle_alpha   90.00
_cell.angle_beta   90.00
_cell.angle_gamma   90.00
#
_symmetry.space_group_name_H-M   'P 1'
#
loop_
_entity.id
_entity.type
_entity.pdbx_description
1 polymer ?
#
loop_
_entity_poly.entity_id
_entity_poly.type
_entity_poly.pdbx_seq_one_letter_code
_entity_poly.pdbx_strand_id
1 'polypeptide(L)'
;MKTRAAVLYGPTRSFSIEELELDEPKEGEVLVKLVATGLCHSDWHFAKGEAPVRFPMVVGHEGAGIIEKVGPGVTDLKPGDHVVLCYIPACGKC
;
A
#
# COMPACT_ATOMS: atom_id res chain seq x y z
N MET A 1 -5.85 -2.62 -13.45
CA MET A 1 -7.16 -2.07 -13.07
C MET A 1 -6.98 -0.62 -12.64
N LYS A 2 -7.95 0.24 -12.94
CA LYS A 2 -7.90 1.64 -12.52
C LYS A 2 -8.17 1.77 -11.02
N THR A 3 -7.34 2.54 -10.34
CA THR A 3 -7.51 2.86 -8.92
C THR A 3 -7.14 4.32 -8.65
N ARG A 4 -7.73 4.91 -7.61
CA ARG A 4 -7.43 6.28 -7.20
C ARG A 4 -6.45 6.24 -6.03
N ALA A 5 -5.34 6.98 -6.13
CA ALA A 5 -4.28 7.00 -5.14
C ALA A 5 -3.76 8.42 -4.86
N ALA A 6 -3.09 8.58 -3.72
CA ALA A 6 -2.36 9.80 -3.36
C ALA A 6 -0.87 9.60 -3.68
N VAL A 7 -0.36 10.35 -4.67
CA VAL A 7 1.01 10.26 -5.17
C VAL A 7 1.83 11.44 -4.66
N LEU A 8 2.99 11.14 -4.10
CA LEU A 8 3.99 12.11 -3.67
C LEU A 8 5.15 12.13 -4.68
N TYR A 9 5.36 13.26 -5.36
CA TYR A 9 6.40 13.41 -6.40
C TYR A 9 7.75 13.88 -5.87
N GLY A 10 7.82 14.25 -4.59
CA GLY A 10 9.01 14.77 -3.94
C GLY A 10 8.67 15.31 -2.54
N PRO A 11 9.60 15.97 -1.86
CA PRO A 11 9.38 16.59 -0.56
C PRO A 11 8.58 17.91 -0.68
N THR A 12 7.43 17.86 -1.35
CA THR A 12 6.61 19.03 -1.70
C THR A 12 5.58 19.38 -0.63
N ARG A 13 5.42 18.52 0.39
CA ARG A 13 4.33 18.61 1.39
C ARG A 13 2.92 18.58 0.78
N SER A 14 2.80 18.08 -0.45
CA SER A 14 1.55 18.00 -1.19
C SER A 14 1.41 16.64 -1.86
N PHE A 15 0.20 16.08 -1.81
CA PHE A 15 -0.14 14.81 -2.45
C PHE A 15 -1.04 15.08 -3.66
N SER A 16 -0.67 14.51 -4.81
CA SER A 16 -1.50 14.54 -6.01
C SER A 16 -2.49 13.38 -5.95
N ILE A 17 -3.78 13.65 -6.18
CA ILE A 17 -4.81 12.61 -6.22
C ILE A 17 -5.00 12.20 -7.67
N GLU A 18 -4.58 11.00 -8.02
CA GLU A 18 -4.50 10.54 -9.40
C GLU A 18 -5.18 9.19 -9.60
N GLU A 19 -5.60 8.93 -10.84
CA GLU A 19 -5.99 7.61 -11.28
C GLU A 19 -4.76 6.88 -11.81
N LEU A 20 -4.47 5.70 -11.27
CA LEU A 20 -3.35 4.85 -11.63
C LEU A 20 -3.85 3.53 -12.22
N GLU A 21 -3.04 2.93 -13.08
CA GLU A 21 -3.20 1.52 -13.46
C GLU A 21 -2.45 0.63 -12.47
N LEU A 22 -3.19 -0.24 -11.80
CA LEU A 22 -2.66 -1.23 -10.86
C LEU A 22 -2.65 -2.61 -11.51
N ASP A 23 -1.50 -3.26 -11.54
CA ASP A 23 -1.36 -4.61 -12.08
C ASP A 23 -2.12 -5.65 -11.24
N GLU A 24 -2.38 -6.82 -11.84
CA GLU A 24 -2.90 -7.99 -11.12
C GLU A 24 -1.84 -8.56 -10.17
N PRO A 25 -2.22 -9.19 -9.04
CA PRO A 25 -1.26 -9.74 -8.09
C PRO A 25 -0.46 -10.89 -8.71
N LYS A 26 0.86 -10.87 -8.52
CA LYS A 26 1.78 -11.92 -8.96
C LYS A 26 1.87 -13.06 -7.92
N GLU A 27 2.75 -14.02 -8.17
CA GLU A 27 2.99 -15.13 -7.25
C GLU A 27 3.38 -14.64 -5.84
N GLY A 28 2.67 -15.14 -4.82
CA GLY A 28 2.86 -14.75 -3.42
C GLY A 28 2.30 -13.37 -3.05
N GLU A 29 1.64 -12.66 -3.96
CA GLU A 29 1.06 -11.34 -3.71
C GLU A 29 -0.46 -11.42 -3.48
N VAL A 30 -1.00 -10.43 -2.76
CA VAL A 30 -2.45 -10.24 -2.59
C VAL A 30 -2.85 -8.84 -3.01
N LEU A 31 -3.99 -8.72 -3.66
CA LEU A 31 -4.62 -7.44 -3.97
C LEU A 31 -5.65 -7.12 -2.89
N VAL A 32 -5.48 -5.98 -2.23
CA VAL A 32 -6.34 -5.54 -1.13
C VAL A 32 -7.10 -4.28 -1.55
N LYS A 33 -8.42 -4.34 -1.42
CA LYS A 33 -9.27 -3.14 -1.48
C LYS A 33 -9.25 -2.45 -0.13
N LEU A 34 -8.53 -1.33 -0.04
CA LEU A 34 -8.50 -0.53 1.17
C LEU A 34 -9.87 0.04 1.50
N VAL A 35 -10.26 -0.07 2.77
CA VAL A 35 -11.51 0.46 3.33
C VAL A 35 -11.24 1.71 4.14
N ALA A 36 -10.14 1.72 4.90
CA ALA A 36 -9.70 2.88 5.67
C ALA A 36 -8.17 2.90 5.78
N THR A 37 -7.61 4.10 5.91
CA THR A 37 -6.20 4.32 6.21
C THR A 37 -6.04 5.53 7.13
N GLY A 38 -5.14 5.42 8.10
CA GLY A 38 -4.66 6.54 8.90
C GLY A 38 -3.66 7.39 8.13
N LEU A 39 -3.50 8.65 8.54
CA LEU A 39 -2.38 9.49 8.14
C LEU A 39 -1.41 9.55 9.32
N CYS A 40 -0.32 8.81 9.21
CA CYS A 40 0.69 8.73 10.25
C CYS A 40 1.72 9.85 10.08
N HIS A 41 2.36 10.25 11.18
CA HIS A 41 3.43 11.25 11.13
C HIS A 41 4.61 10.79 10.25
N SER A 42 4.83 9.48 10.11
CA SER A 42 5.85 8.93 9.20
C SER A 42 5.55 9.23 7.73
N ASP A 43 4.28 9.26 7.32
CA ASP A 43 3.92 9.68 5.97
C ASP A 43 4.28 11.16 5.75
N TRP A 44 4.16 11.97 6.81
CA TRP A 44 4.54 13.38 6.79
C TRP A 44 6.05 13.61 6.76
N HIS A 45 6.85 12.74 7.40
CA HIS A 45 8.32 12.78 7.28
C HIS A 45 8.77 12.63 5.82
N PHE A 46 8.11 11.76 5.03
CA PHE A 46 8.40 11.64 3.59
C PHE A 46 8.04 12.91 2.82
N ALA A 47 6.87 13.49 3.10
CA ALA A 47 6.41 14.71 2.45
C ALA A 47 7.31 15.93 2.76
N LYS A 48 8.03 15.91 3.89
CA LYS A 48 9.04 16.91 4.27
C LYS A 48 10.46 16.61 3.78
N GLY A 49 10.71 15.40 3.25
CA GLY A 49 12.06 14.96 2.87
C GLY A 49 12.98 14.64 4.04
N GLU A 50 12.42 14.28 5.19
CA GLU A 50 13.18 14.00 6.42
C GLU A 50 13.61 12.52 6.54
N ALA A 51 13.16 11.67 5.62
CA ALA A 51 13.53 10.26 5.54
C ALA A 51 13.86 9.86 4.10
N PRO A 52 14.83 8.97 3.88
CA PRO A 52 15.22 8.53 2.55
C PRO A 52 14.12 7.65 1.93
N VAL A 53 13.55 8.10 0.81
CA VAL A 53 12.58 7.36 0.00
C VAL A 53 12.83 7.62 -1.49
N ARG A 54 12.24 6.80 -2.35
CA ARG A 54 12.23 7.01 -3.80
C ARG A 54 10.93 7.70 -4.20
N PHE A 55 11.04 8.68 -5.10
CA PHE A 55 9.91 9.37 -5.70
C PHE A 55 9.79 9.02 -7.19
N PRO A 56 8.58 9.04 -7.78
CA PRO A 56 7.29 9.23 -7.10
C PRO A 56 6.90 8.02 -6.24
N MET A 57 6.04 8.23 -5.25
CA MET A 57 5.61 7.19 -4.30
C MET A 57 4.12 7.35 -3.93
N VAL A 58 3.41 6.23 -3.84
CA VAL A 58 2.13 6.16 -3.12
C VAL A 58 2.44 5.91 -1.65
N VAL A 59 2.08 6.87 -0.79
CA VAL A 59 2.32 6.78 0.67
C VAL A 59 1.15 6.10 1.40
N GLY A 60 1.31 5.85 2.70
CA GLY A 60 0.33 5.17 3.53
C GLY A 60 0.78 3.76 3.89
N HIS A 61 0.82 3.47 5.18
CA HIS A 61 1.28 2.18 5.72
C HIS A 61 0.41 1.68 6.88
N GLU A 62 -0.60 2.46 7.28
CA GLU A 62 -1.51 2.16 8.39
C GLU A 62 -2.94 2.06 7.85
N GLY A 63 -3.28 0.90 7.28
CA GLY A 63 -4.57 0.70 6.62
C GLY A 63 -5.20 -0.66 6.91
N ALA A 64 -6.51 -0.72 6.72
CA ALA A 64 -7.29 -1.96 6.77
C ALA A 64 -8.18 -2.08 5.54
N GLY A 65 -8.37 -3.31 5.09
CA GLY A 65 -9.09 -3.58 3.85
C GLY A 65 -9.59 -5.00 3.75
N ILE A 66 -10.07 -5.33 2.57
CA ILE A 66 -10.61 -6.64 2.23
C ILE A 66 -9.81 -7.18 1.05
N ILE A 67 -9.38 -8.44 1.11
CA ILE A 67 -8.70 -9.08 -0.01
C ILE A 67 -9.67 -9.17 -1.18
N GLU A 68 -9.29 -8.59 -2.32
CA GLU A 68 -10.06 -8.65 -3.56
C GLU A 68 -9.61 -9.83 -4.43
N LYS A 69 -8.30 -10.07 -4.52
CA LYS A 69 -7.70 -11.19 -5.27
C LYS A 69 -6.45 -11.70 -4.58
N VAL A 70 -6.13 -12.97 -4.83
CA VAL A 70 -4.86 -13.59 -4.43
C VAL A 70 -4.12 -14.05 -5.68
N GLY A 71 -2.81 -13.86 -5.71
CA GLY A 71 -1.96 -14.37 -6.77
C GLY A 71 -1.62 -15.86 -6.57
N PRO A 72 -0.95 -16.49 -7.55
CA PRO A 72 -0.52 -17.88 -7.44
C PRO A 72 0.30 -18.16 -6.17
N GLY A 73 0.18 -19.36 -5.60
CA GLY A 73 0.99 -19.80 -4.45
C GLY A 73 0.56 -19.27 -3.07
N VAL A 74 -0.36 -18.30 -3.01
CA VAL A 74 -1.00 -17.90 -1.76
C VAL A 74 -1.99 -18.99 -1.34
N THR A 75 -1.83 -19.55 -0.14
CA THR A 75 -2.60 -20.72 0.33
C THR A 75 -3.32 -20.52 1.66
N ASP A 76 -2.95 -19.47 2.38
CA ASP A 76 -3.41 -19.13 3.73
C ASP A 76 -4.37 -17.94 3.76
N LEU A 77 -4.61 -17.30 2.61
CA LEU A 77 -5.50 -16.15 2.44
C LEU A 77 -6.43 -16.35 1.24
N LYS A 78 -7.61 -15.72 1.27
CA LYS A 78 -8.58 -15.77 0.16
C LYS A 78 -9.34 -14.45 -0.02
N PRO A 79 -9.93 -14.21 -1.21
CA PRO A 79 -10.84 -13.09 -1.41
C PRO A 79 -11.96 -13.03 -0.36
N GLY A 80 -12.26 -11.82 0.13
CA GLY A 80 -13.24 -11.57 1.18
C GLY A 80 -12.67 -11.54 2.61
N ASP A 81 -11.43 -12.02 2.83
CA ASP A 81 -10.80 -11.91 4.14
C ASP A 81 -10.50 -10.44 4.50
N HIS A 82 -10.76 -10.08 5.75
CA HIS A 82 -10.42 -8.77 6.31
C HIS A 82 -8.98 -8.77 6.78
N VAL A 83 -8.20 -7.76 6.38
CA VAL A 83 -6.78 -7.66 6.68
C VAL A 83 -6.40 -6.27 7.16
N VAL A 84 -5.34 -6.22 7.96
CA VAL A 84 -4.64 -4.98 8.34
C VAL A 84 -3.27 -5.01 7.68
N LEU A 85 -2.83 -3.88 7.14
CA LEU A 85 -1.50 -3.75 6.55
C LEU A 85 -0.44 -3.73 7.65
N CYS A 86 0.66 -4.43 7.42
CA CYS A 86 1.83 -4.40 8.30
C CYS A 86 3.04 -3.91 7.52
N TYR A 87 3.60 -2.77 7.94
CA TYR A 87 4.80 -2.21 7.34
C TYR A 87 6.03 -3.10 7.53
N ILE A 88 6.08 -3.85 8.65
CA ILE A 88 7.18 -4.74 8.98
C ILE A 88 6.80 -6.18 8.56
N PRO A 89 7.47 -6.76 7.55
CA PRO A 89 7.16 -8.12 7.12
C PRO A 89 7.58 -9.15 8.18
N ALA A 90 6.80 -10.21 8.33
CA ALA A 90 7.11 -11.35 9.19
C ALA A 90 7.05 -12.64 8.37
N CYS A 91 8.19 -13.08 7.83
CA CYS A 91 8.22 -14.23 6.91
C CYS A 91 8.07 -15.59 7.62
N GLY A 92 8.17 -15.61 8.95
CA GLY A 92 8.07 -16.83 9.77
C GLY A 92 9.26 -17.80 9.62
N LYS A 93 10.35 -17.38 8.96
CA LYS A 93 11.51 -18.22 8.64
C LYS A 93 12.86 -17.63 9.10
N CYS A 94 12.90 -16.36 9.50
CA CYS A 94 14.08 -15.69 10.05
C CYS A 94 13.69 -14.74 11.18
#